data_AF-J9B7S9-F1
#
_entry.id   AF-J9B7S9-F1
#
_cell.length_a   1.000
_cell.length_b   1.000
_cell.length_c   1.000
_cell.angle_alpha   90.00
_cell.angle_beta   90.00
_cell.angle_gamma   90.00
#
_symmetry.space_group_name_H-M   'P 1'
#
loop_
_entity.id
_entity.type
_entity.pdbx_description
1 polymer ?
#
loop_
_entity_poly.entity_id
_entity_poly.type
_entity_poly.pdbx_seq_one_letter_code
_entity_poly.pdbx_strand_id
1 'polypeptide(L)'
;SNELRAVRREIQSCFEQTLCFLLPHPGHRVADNESFRGLVRDIKPLFKEEVKKMTAHLLNPQALQPKIVNGKTVTCRKITDMFREFAKTFDSCVIPEPQMILDTNAQLIYLEAASEAKIAYIRGMDRICLKSGMLPEKRLHEAHIKYGIIALNIFEKYPKMGSSEVRSRNLSALQQNLNSELEKYKRLNKEKRVTSCVSRMIACGDSVFFGMGLGSAASAAIGGAVLTLQAGMVSAGVIAIPVSLTALLAIWAYVYYKPKIRSCLRHNCHSV
;
A
#
# COMPACT_ATOMS: atom_id res chain seq x y z
N SER A 1 49.00 22.60 17.35
CA SER A 1 49.27 21.15 17.29
C SER A 1 48.63 20.55 16.02
N ASN A 2 49.06 19.36 15.60
CA ASN A 2 48.49 18.64 14.45
C ASN A 2 47.00 18.29 14.62
N GLU A 3 46.52 18.20 15.85
CA GLU A 3 45.12 17.88 16.20
C GLU A 3 44.14 18.97 15.77
N LEU A 4 44.44 20.25 16.04
CA LEU A 4 43.58 21.36 15.60
C LEU A 4 43.43 21.42 14.07
N ARG A 5 44.47 21.02 13.33
CA ARG A 5 44.42 20.91 11.87
C ARG A 5 43.64 19.69 11.40
N ALA A 6 43.62 18.61 12.17
CA ALA A 6 42.82 17.43 11.88
C ALA A 6 41.32 17.74 12.06
N VAL A 7 40.94 18.34 13.18
CA VAL A 7 39.56 18.73 13.48
C VAL A 7 39.00 19.68 12.42
N ARG A 8 39.77 20.69 11.99
CA ARG A 8 39.32 21.62 10.93
C ARG A 8 39.07 20.92 9.60
N ARG A 9 39.93 19.97 9.22
CA ARG A 9 39.77 19.18 7.99
C ARG A 9 38.53 18.29 8.08
N GLU A 10 38.27 17.70 9.24
CA GLU A 10 37.11 16.85 9.46
C GLU A 10 35.81 17.65 9.36
N ILE A 11 35.70 18.81 10.02
CA ILE A 11 34.54 19.70 9.90
C ILE A 11 34.27 20.05 8.44
N GLN A 12 35.31 20.40 7.68
CA GLN A 12 35.19 20.72 6.25
C GLN A 12 34.74 19.52 5.41
N SER A 13 35.04 18.28 5.83
CA SER A 13 34.58 17.07 5.14
C SER A 13 33.15 16.66 5.48
N CYS A 14 32.63 17.06 6.64
CA CYS A 14 31.30 16.68 7.13
C CYS A 14 30.16 17.53 6.54
N PHE A 15 30.44 18.77 6.13
CA PHE A 15 29.43 19.74 5.69
C PHE A 15 29.72 20.27 4.31
N GLU A 16 28.73 20.23 3.41
CA GLU A 16 28.83 20.79 2.06
C GLU A 16 28.98 22.32 2.07
N GLN A 17 28.34 22.99 3.03
CA GLN A 17 28.39 24.44 3.19
C GLN A 17 28.54 24.81 4.66
N THR A 18 29.47 25.72 4.96
CA THR A 18 29.68 26.29 6.30
C THR A 18 29.44 27.79 6.24
N LEU A 19 28.56 28.28 7.11
CA LEU A 19 28.22 29.70 7.25
C LEU A 19 28.58 30.18 8.66
N CYS A 20 28.93 31.46 8.79
CA CYS A 20 29.22 32.09 10.07
C CYS A 20 28.52 33.45 10.16
N PHE A 21 27.80 33.68 11.26
CA PHE A 21 27.13 34.96 11.55
C PHE A 21 27.65 35.48 12.88
N LEU A 22 28.08 36.75 12.90
CA LEU A 22 28.53 37.43 14.11
C LEU A 22 27.39 38.30 14.63
N LEU A 23 26.82 37.93 15.77
CA LEU A 23 25.73 38.70 16.39
C LEU A 23 26.28 39.55 17.55
N PRO A 24 25.82 40.80 17.70
CA PRO A 24 26.20 41.65 18.83
C PRO A 24 25.56 41.16 20.14
N HIS A 25 25.95 41.72 21.28
CA HIS A 25 25.33 41.38 22.56
C HIS A 25 23.85 41.86 22.60
N PRO A 26 22.88 41.02 23.04
CA PRO A 26 21.45 41.35 23.01
C PRO A 26 21.05 42.44 24.03
N GLY A 27 21.89 42.67 25.05
CA GLY A 27 21.72 43.67 26.11
C GLY A 27 21.57 43.05 27.50
N HIS A 28 21.98 43.77 28.54
CA HIS A 28 21.95 43.30 29.94
C HIS A 28 20.54 42.94 30.43
N ARG A 29 19.50 43.65 29.96
CA ARG A 29 18.10 43.30 30.27
C ARG A 29 17.68 41.93 29.74
N VAL A 30 18.37 41.40 28.74
CA VAL A 30 18.13 40.06 28.19
C VAL A 30 19.05 39.04 28.85
N ALA A 31 20.32 39.40 29.05
CA ALA A 31 21.35 38.48 29.55
C ALA A 31 21.26 38.24 31.07
N ASP A 32 20.93 39.27 31.84
CA ASP A 32 21.12 39.27 33.29
C ASP A 32 19.79 39.29 34.07
N ASN A 33 18.65 39.39 33.40
CA ASN A 33 17.34 39.49 34.04
C ASN A 33 16.60 38.15 34.02
N GLU A 34 16.48 37.51 35.18
CA GLU A 34 15.73 36.25 35.38
C GLU A 34 14.24 36.36 35.02
N SER A 35 13.70 37.59 35.01
CA SER A 35 12.29 37.87 34.66
C SER A 35 12.08 38.24 33.19
N PHE A 36 13.11 38.13 32.34
CA PHE A 36 12.97 38.44 30.91
C PHE A 36 11.94 37.52 30.23
N ARG A 37 10.88 38.12 29.68
CA ARG A 37 9.76 37.39 29.06
C ARG A 37 9.83 37.29 27.53
N GLY A 38 11.00 37.54 26.92
CA GLY A 38 11.12 37.53 25.45
C GLY A 38 10.59 38.80 24.75
N LEU A 39 10.35 39.89 25.48
CA LEU A 39 9.76 41.11 24.91
C LEU A 39 10.75 41.86 24.01
N VAL A 40 10.35 42.11 22.75
CA VAL A 40 11.18 42.76 21.72
C VAL A 40 11.66 44.18 22.10
N ARG A 41 10.88 44.89 22.93
CA ARG A 41 11.25 46.25 23.41
C ARG A 41 12.47 46.26 24.31
N ASP A 42 12.74 45.15 24.99
CA ASP A 42 13.84 45.04 25.96
C ASP A 42 15.16 44.59 25.32
N ILE A 43 15.13 44.28 24.02
CA ILE A 43 16.29 43.85 23.23
C ILE A 43 16.95 45.06 22.55
N LYS A 44 18.29 45.11 22.58
CA LYS A 44 19.06 46.17 21.91
C LYS A 44 18.72 46.30 20.42
N PRO A 45 18.54 47.52 19.88
CA PRO A 45 18.18 47.73 18.48
C PRO A 45 19.13 47.06 17.47
N LEU A 46 20.45 47.19 17.67
CA LEU A 46 21.46 46.63 16.79
C LEU A 46 21.36 45.10 16.71
N PHE A 47 21.15 44.42 17.83
CA PHE A 47 20.94 42.96 17.85
C PHE A 47 19.70 42.54 17.05
N LYS A 48 18.59 43.28 17.22
CA LYS A 48 17.36 43.00 16.46
C LYS A 48 17.58 43.13 14.96
N GLU A 49 18.33 44.13 14.53
CA GLU A 49 18.63 44.36 13.12
C GLU A 49 19.46 43.21 12.54
N GLU A 50 20.53 42.80 13.22
CA GLU A 50 21.39 41.70 12.76
C GLU A 50 20.67 40.33 12.80
N VAL A 51 19.83 40.07 13.82
CA VAL A 51 18.99 38.87 13.85
C VAL A 51 17.99 38.86 12.69
N LYS A 52 17.39 40.01 12.33
CA LYS A 52 16.50 40.10 11.17
C LYS A 52 17.26 39.78 9.88
N LYS A 53 18.47 40.33 9.68
CA LYS A 53 19.32 40.04 8.52
C LYS A 53 19.70 38.56 8.45
N MET A 54 20.15 37.98 9.56
CA MET A 54 20.49 36.55 9.66
C MET A 54 19.28 35.67 9.34
N THR A 55 18.12 35.95 9.96
CA THR A 55 16.90 35.16 9.74
C THR A 55 16.44 35.24 8.30
N ALA A 56 16.48 36.44 7.68
CA ALA A 56 16.17 36.62 6.27
C ALA A 56 17.15 35.85 5.37
N HIS A 57 18.44 35.77 5.73
CA HIS A 57 19.42 35.00 4.98
C HIS A 57 19.20 33.48 5.10
N LEU A 58 18.92 32.98 6.31
CA LEU A 58 18.74 31.54 6.58
C LEU A 58 17.40 30.99 6.06
N LEU A 59 16.33 31.78 6.15
CA LEU A 59 14.96 31.34 5.85
C LEU A 59 14.41 31.93 4.54
N ASN A 60 15.26 32.54 3.70
CA ASN A 60 14.86 32.99 2.37
C ASN A 60 14.33 31.79 1.57
N PRO A 61 13.14 31.86 0.94
CA PRO A 61 12.63 30.77 0.10
C PRO A 61 13.61 30.28 -0.97
N GLN A 62 14.47 31.16 -1.49
CA GLN A 62 15.50 30.82 -2.47
C GLN A 62 16.74 30.14 -1.85
N ALA A 63 16.96 30.31 -0.55
CA ALA A 63 18.05 29.69 0.20
C ALA A 63 17.65 28.35 0.85
N LEU A 64 16.34 28.07 0.99
CA LEU A 64 15.85 26.81 1.56
C LEU A 64 16.24 25.63 0.66
N GLN A 65 17.11 24.77 1.17
CA GLN A 65 17.48 23.52 0.51
C GLN A 65 16.71 22.35 1.10
N PRO A 66 16.16 21.44 0.27
CA PRO A 66 15.53 20.24 0.77
C PRO A 66 16.58 19.34 1.43
N LYS A 67 16.16 18.53 2.42
CA LYS A 67 17.07 17.56 3.04
C LYS A 67 17.45 16.49 2.02
N ILE A 68 18.75 16.33 1.81
CA ILE A 68 19.33 15.29 0.96
C ILE A 68 20.00 14.23 1.84
N VAL A 69 19.77 12.95 1.53
CA VAL A 69 20.42 11.80 2.14
C VAL A 69 20.82 10.85 1.03
N ASN A 70 22.11 10.50 0.95
CA ASN A 70 22.68 9.68 -0.14
C ASN A 70 22.32 10.18 -1.54
N GLY A 71 22.39 11.50 -1.74
CA GLY A 71 22.11 12.13 -3.03
C GLY A 71 20.62 12.18 -3.41
N LYS A 72 19.70 11.72 -2.56
CA LYS A 72 18.25 11.79 -2.80
C LYS A 72 17.56 12.77 -1.87
N THR A 73 16.59 13.50 -2.41
CA THR A 73 15.70 14.38 -1.64
C THR A 73 14.76 13.55 -0.76
N VAL A 74 14.68 13.92 0.52
CA VAL A 74 13.90 13.21 1.53
C VAL A 74 12.55 13.90 1.77
N THR A 75 11.47 13.12 1.81
CA THR A 75 10.11 13.62 2.12
C THR A 75 9.88 13.70 3.64
N CYS A 76 8.89 14.48 4.08
CA CYS A 76 8.56 14.60 5.52
C CYS A 76 8.27 13.25 6.18
N ARG A 77 7.54 12.35 5.49
CA ARG A 77 7.26 10.99 5.99
C ARG A 77 8.56 10.22 6.22
N LYS A 78 9.48 10.26 5.25
CA LYS A 78 10.77 9.58 5.35
C LYS A 78 11.63 10.18 6.46
N ILE A 79 11.60 11.49 6.66
CA ILE A 79 12.27 12.15 7.80
C ILE A 79 11.75 11.58 9.13
N THR A 80 10.44 11.43 9.30
CA THR A 80 9.85 10.83 10.51
C THR A 80 10.33 9.39 10.74
N ASP A 81 10.40 8.59 9.68
CA ASP A 81 10.90 7.20 9.77
C ASP A 81 12.39 7.17 10.15
N MET A 82 13.19 8.06 9.57
CA MET A 82 14.60 8.22 9.95
C MET A 82 14.76 8.55 11.42
N PHE A 83 14.01 9.54 11.92
CA PHE A 83 14.04 9.91 13.34
C PHE A 83 13.70 8.73 14.26
N ARG A 84 12.73 7.89 13.87
CA ARG A 84 12.37 6.70 14.65
C ARG A 84 13.53 5.70 14.73
N GLU A 85 14.20 5.41 13.62
CA GLU A 85 15.33 4.48 13.62
C GLU A 85 16.55 5.04 14.37
N PHE A 86 16.82 6.34 14.22
CA PHE A 86 17.85 6.98 15.03
C PHE A 86 17.50 6.94 16.51
N ALA A 87 16.29 7.31 16.92
CA ALA A 87 15.87 7.29 18.32
C ALA A 87 16.10 5.92 18.98
N LYS A 88 15.75 4.82 18.28
CA LYS A 88 16.05 3.44 18.76
C LYS A 88 17.53 3.19 19.01
N THR A 89 18.41 3.83 18.23
CA THR A 89 19.87 3.70 18.38
C THR A 89 20.38 4.40 19.64
N PHE A 90 19.70 5.46 20.09
CA PHE A 90 20.05 6.24 21.28
C PHE A 90 19.30 5.80 22.56
N ASP A 91 18.45 4.78 22.48
CA ASP A 91 17.56 4.34 23.56
C ASP A 91 18.31 3.74 24.77
N SER A 92 19.62 3.46 24.64
CA SER A 92 20.45 2.84 25.67
C SER A 92 21.07 3.79 26.70
N CYS A 93 20.68 5.08 26.75
CA CYS A 93 21.28 6.12 27.61
C CYS A 93 22.81 6.30 27.47
N VAL A 94 23.42 5.70 26.45
CA VAL A 94 24.84 5.79 26.12
C VAL A 94 24.94 6.42 24.74
N ILE A 95 25.90 7.33 24.55
CA ILE A 95 26.18 7.88 23.23
C ILE A 95 26.62 6.72 22.33
N PRO A 96 25.88 6.41 21.25
CA PRO A 96 26.18 5.28 20.39
C PRO A 96 27.54 5.49 19.72
N GLU A 97 28.30 4.41 19.58
CA GLU A 97 29.57 4.47 18.85
C GLU A 97 29.34 4.89 17.40
N PRO A 98 30.32 5.55 16.75
CA PRO A 98 30.19 5.96 15.34
C PRO A 98 29.78 4.82 14.41
N GLN A 99 30.22 3.58 14.70
CA GLN A 99 29.82 2.39 13.96
C GLN A 99 28.31 2.12 14.04
N MET A 100 27.68 2.32 15.20
CA MET A 100 26.23 2.17 15.36
C MET A 100 25.47 3.21 14.52
N ILE A 101 25.96 4.45 14.48
CA ILE A 101 25.37 5.51 13.65
C ILE A 101 25.48 5.17 12.16
N LEU A 102 26.65 4.65 11.73
CA LEU A 102 26.86 4.18 10.35
C LEU A 102 25.95 2.99 10.01
N ASP A 103 25.78 2.05 10.93
CA ASP A 103 24.90 0.89 10.76
C ASP A 103 23.42 1.31 10.70
N THR A 104 23.00 2.30 11.49
CA THR A 104 21.64 2.87 11.41
C THR A 104 21.41 3.61 10.08
N ASN A 105 22.42 4.33 9.58
CA ASN A 105 22.37 4.90 8.24
C ASN A 105 22.23 3.82 7.17
N ALA A 106 23.04 2.77 7.24
CA ALA A 106 22.96 1.63 6.33
C ALA A 106 21.60 0.93 6.40
N GLN A 107 21.05 0.73 7.60
CA GLN A 107 19.72 0.18 7.82
C GLN A 107 18.65 0.99 7.06
N LEU A 108 18.67 2.32 7.17
CA LEU A 108 17.72 3.20 6.50
C LEU A 108 17.81 3.14 4.96
N ILE A 109 19.04 2.97 4.43
CA ILE A 109 19.30 2.75 3.00
C ILE A 109 18.72 1.41 2.56
N TYR A 110 19.01 0.33 3.29
CA TYR A 110 18.55 -1.00 2.91
C TYR A 110 17.05 -1.18 3.05
N LEU A 111 16.40 -0.52 4.02
CA LEU A 111 14.93 -0.48 4.10
C LEU A 111 14.31 0.21 2.88
N GLU A 112 14.92 1.28 2.37
CA GLU A 112 14.49 1.94 1.14
C GLU A 112 14.69 1.03 -0.07
N ALA A 113 15.87 0.43 -0.21
CA ALA A 113 16.19 -0.49 -1.29
C ALA A 113 15.22 -1.69 -1.30
N ALA A 114 14.90 -2.26 -0.13
CA ALA A 114 13.96 -3.36 0.01
C ALA A 114 12.53 -2.95 -0.37
N SER A 115 12.11 -1.74 0.02
CA SER A 115 10.80 -1.19 -0.37
C SER A 115 10.69 -1.01 -1.89
N GLU A 116 11.70 -0.41 -2.52
CA GLU A 116 11.74 -0.21 -3.97
C GLU A 116 11.75 -1.56 -4.72
N ALA A 117 12.58 -2.49 -4.28
CA ALA A 117 12.64 -3.85 -4.81
C ALA A 117 11.29 -4.56 -4.71
N LYS A 118 10.61 -4.47 -3.56
CA LYS A 118 9.28 -5.05 -3.34
C LYS A 118 8.23 -4.43 -4.27
N ILE A 119 8.23 -3.11 -4.44
CA ILE A 119 7.31 -2.42 -5.37
C ILE A 119 7.53 -2.90 -6.80
N ALA A 120 8.78 -3.03 -7.24
CA ALA A 120 9.09 -3.53 -8.57
C ALA A 120 8.61 -4.98 -8.78
N TYR A 121 8.80 -5.84 -7.77
CA TYR A 121 8.28 -7.21 -7.78
C TYR A 121 6.76 -7.25 -7.92
N ILE A 122 6.03 -6.52 -7.07
CA ILE A 122 4.56 -6.46 -7.08
C ILE A 122 4.05 -6.00 -8.45
N ARG A 123 4.62 -4.91 -8.99
CA ARG A 123 4.26 -4.41 -10.32
C ARG A 123 4.47 -5.47 -11.42
N GLY A 124 5.55 -6.24 -11.33
CA GLY A 124 5.83 -7.32 -12.27
C GLY A 124 4.82 -8.45 -12.17
N MET A 125 4.56 -8.92 -10.95
CA MET A 125 3.60 -9.99 -10.68
C MET A 125 2.17 -9.60 -11.07
N ASP A 126 1.76 -8.37 -10.76
CA ASP A 126 0.44 -7.84 -11.13
C ASP A 126 0.26 -7.85 -12.64
N ARG A 127 1.25 -7.44 -13.45
CA ARG A 127 1.13 -7.46 -14.92
C ARG A 127 0.82 -8.84 -15.49
N ILE A 128 1.33 -9.90 -14.86
CA ILE A 128 1.06 -11.27 -15.29
C ILE A 128 -0.29 -11.74 -14.73
N CYS A 129 -0.57 -11.42 -13.46
CA CYS A 129 -1.78 -11.83 -12.77
C CYS A 129 -3.03 -11.05 -13.18
N LEU A 130 -2.92 -9.85 -13.77
CA LEU A 130 -4.05 -9.03 -14.23
C LEU A 130 -4.72 -9.59 -15.50
N LYS A 131 -4.03 -10.48 -16.24
CA LYS A 131 -4.63 -11.15 -17.40
C LYS A 131 -5.84 -11.99 -16.95
N SER A 132 -6.90 -11.98 -17.78
CA SER A 132 -8.16 -12.66 -17.45
C SER A 132 -7.96 -14.18 -17.47
N GLY A 133 -8.33 -14.85 -16.38
CA GLY A 133 -8.17 -16.31 -16.21
C GLY A 133 -7.15 -16.73 -15.15
N MET A 134 -7.23 -18.00 -14.74
CA MET A 134 -6.29 -18.63 -13.81
C MET A 134 -4.97 -18.94 -14.53
N LEU A 135 -3.84 -18.68 -13.86
CA LEU A 135 -2.52 -19.05 -14.34
C LEU A 135 -2.11 -20.44 -13.86
N PRO A 136 -1.42 -21.25 -14.68
CA PRO A 136 -0.77 -22.48 -14.21
C PRO A 136 0.27 -22.19 -13.12
N GLU A 137 0.38 -23.06 -12.12
CA GLU A 137 1.30 -22.88 -10.98
C GLU A 137 2.76 -22.78 -11.42
N LYS A 138 3.16 -23.53 -12.46
CA LYS A 138 4.49 -23.45 -13.07
C LYS A 138 4.79 -22.04 -13.58
N ARG A 139 3.84 -21.42 -14.30
CA ARG A 139 4.01 -20.05 -14.83
C ARG A 139 4.04 -19.00 -13.72
N LEU A 140 3.31 -19.22 -12.63
CA LEU A 140 3.35 -18.33 -11.47
C LEU A 140 4.73 -18.38 -10.78
N HIS A 141 5.32 -19.56 -10.65
CA HIS A 141 6.68 -19.70 -10.11
C HIS A 141 7.76 -19.14 -11.04
N GLU A 142 7.66 -19.37 -12.35
CA GLU A 142 8.56 -18.75 -13.34
C GLU A 142 8.51 -17.22 -13.28
N ALA A 143 7.31 -16.65 -13.14
CA ALA A 143 7.11 -15.21 -12.93
C ALA A 143 7.76 -14.72 -11.62
N HIS A 144 7.54 -15.45 -10.52
CA HIS A 144 8.14 -15.14 -9.23
C HIS A 144 9.67 -15.13 -9.30
N ILE A 145 10.29 -16.13 -9.91
CA ILE A 145 11.75 -16.19 -10.08
C ILE A 145 12.22 -14.99 -10.91
N LYS A 146 11.58 -14.73 -12.04
CA LYS A 146 11.95 -13.62 -12.94
C LYS A 146 11.91 -12.26 -12.23
N TYR A 147 10.78 -11.94 -11.58
CA TYR A 147 10.64 -10.65 -10.90
C TYR A 147 11.36 -10.60 -9.56
N GLY A 148 11.60 -11.75 -8.93
CA GLY A 148 12.46 -11.89 -7.76
C GLY A 148 13.90 -11.51 -8.08
N ILE A 149 14.46 -12.02 -9.18
CA ILE A 149 15.81 -11.66 -9.66
C ILE A 149 15.89 -10.14 -9.95
N ILE A 150 14.86 -9.57 -10.60
CA ILE A 150 14.82 -8.13 -10.87
C ILE A 150 14.82 -7.32 -9.56
N ALA A 151 14.00 -7.72 -8.59
CA ALA A 151 13.93 -7.06 -7.28
C ALA A 151 15.27 -7.15 -6.52
N LEU A 152 15.92 -8.32 -6.55
CA LEU A 152 17.24 -8.50 -5.93
C LEU A 152 18.31 -7.64 -6.59
N ASN A 153 18.31 -7.54 -7.92
CA ASN A 153 19.24 -6.67 -8.66
C ASN A 153 19.03 -5.19 -8.29
N ILE A 154 17.78 -4.74 -8.11
CA ILE A 154 17.49 -3.38 -7.61
C ILE A 154 18.12 -3.16 -6.23
N PHE A 155 17.97 -4.13 -5.31
CA PHE A 155 18.57 -4.05 -3.98
C PHE A 155 20.12 -4.02 -4.05
N GLU A 156 20.73 -4.78 -4.96
CA GLU A 156 22.18 -4.85 -5.12
C GLU A 156 22.83 -3.58 -5.68
N LYS A 157 22.07 -2.75 -6.40
CA LYS A 157 22.57 -1.47 -6.93
C LYS A 157 22.83 -0.42 -5.85
N TYR A 158 22.27 -0.58 -4.66
CA TYR A 158 22.46 0.38 -3.58
C TYR A 158 23.88 0.30 -2.99
N PRO A 159 24.46 1.43 -2.55
CA PRO A 159 25.78 1.45 -1.94
C PRO A 159 25.89 0.46 -0.77
N LYS A 160 27.03 -0.24 -0.72
CA LYS A 160 27.36 -1.12 0.41
C LYS A 160 27.87 -0.23 1.54
N MET A 161 27.12 -0.14 2.63
CA MET A 161 27.43 0.68 3.80
C MET A 161 27.12 -0.10 5.08
N GLY A 162 27.79 0.26 6.17
CA GLY A 162 27.63 -0.41 7.46
C GLY A 162 28.21 -1.83 7.48
N SER A 163 27.93 -2.53 8.58
CA SER A 163 28.34 -3.90 8.80
C SER A 163 27.67 -4.90 7.84
N SER A 164 28.36 -6.01 7.53
CA SER A 164 27.87 -7.04 6.59
C SER A 164 26.57 -7.68 7.12
N GLU A 165 26.42 -7.73 8.43
CA GLU A 165 25.29 -8.27 9.17
C GLU A 165 24.02 -7.45 8.93
N VAL A 166 24.11 -6.12 8.89
CA VAL A 166 22.96 -5.25 8.62
C VAL A 166 22.46 -5.52 7.20
N ARG A 167 23.37 -5.63 6.23
CA ARG A 167 22.99 -5.95 4.85
C ARG A 167 22.34 -7.33 4.73
N SER A 168 22.94 -8.37 5.32
CA SER A 168 22.44 -9.74 5.22
C SER A 168 21.06 -9.89 5.83
N ARG A 169 20.81 -9.27 7.00
CA ARG A 169 19.48 -9.25 7.65
C ARG A 169 18.40 -8.60 6.78
N ASN A 170 18.70 -7.44 6.18
CA ASN A 170 17.74 -6.76 5.31
C ASN A 170 17.49 -7.54 4.00
N LEU A 171 18.52 -8.17 3.44
CA LEU A 171 18.38 -9.03 2.26
C LEU A 171 17.52 -10.25 2.57
N SER A 172 17.74 -10.93 3.70
CA SER A 172 16.90 -12.06 4.12
C SER A 172 15.46 -11.63 4.38
N ALA A 173 15.25 -10.47 5.00
CA ALA A 173 13.91 -9.92 5.22
C ALA A 173 13.21 -9.59 3.90
N LEU A 174 13.93 -9.05 2.91
CA LEU A 174 13.40 -8.83 1.56
C LEU A 174 12.98 -10.16 0.92
N GLN A 175 13.83 -11.18 0.93
CA GLN A 175 13.51 -12.49 0.37
C GLN A 175 12.27 -13.12 1.03
N GLN A 176 12.17 -13.06 2.37
CA GLN A 176 10.99 -13.52 3.10
C GLN A 176 9.73 -12.73 2.70
N ASN A 177 9.83 -11.41 2.56
CA ASN A 177 8.74 -10.58 2.08
C ASN A 177 8.27 -10.98 0.67
N LEU A 178 9.19 -11.21 -0.27
CA LEU A 178 8.86 -11.66 -1.63
C LEU A 178 8.17 -13.04 -1.63
N ASN A 179 8.65 -13.96 -0.80
CA ASN A 179 8.02 -15.28 -0.61
C ASN A 179 6.60 -15.15 -0.02
N SER A 180 6.41 -14.24 0.94
CA SER A 180 5.08 -13.97 1.51
C SER A 180 4.11 -13.39 0.47
N GLU A 181 4.59 -12.53 -0.44
CA GLU A 181 3.78 -11.99 -1.53
C GLU A 181 3.44 -13.08 -2.56
N LEU A 182 4.36 -14.01 -2.85
CA LEU A 182 4.06 -15.17 -3.69
C LEU A 182 2.89 -15.99 -3.12
N GLU A 183 2.87 -16.26 -1.82
CA GLU A 183 1.76 -16.99 -1.19
C GLU A 183 0.43 -16.24 -1.32
N LYS A 184 0.43 -14.91 -1.27
CA LYS A 184 -0.76 -14.10 -1.58
C LYS A 184 -1.20 -14.29 -3.03
N TYR A 185 -0.28 -14.20 -3.99
CA TYR A 185 -0.61 -14.43 -5.41
C TYR A 185 -1.11 -15.85 -5.68
N LYS A 186 -0.58 -16.87 -5.01
CA LYS A 186 -1.10 -18.25 -5.09
C LYS A 186 -2.56 -18.34 -4.63
N ARG A 187 -2.92 -17.66 -3.53
CA ARG A 187 -4.31 -17.60 -3.04
C ARG A 187 -5.23 -16.89 -4.04
N LEU A 188 -4.86 -15.69 -4.49
CA LEU A 188 -5.61 -14.92 -5.48
C LEU A 188 -5.82 -15.71 -6.79
N ASN A 189 -4.81 -16.45 -7.22
CA ASN A 189 -4.90 -17.28 -8.42
C ASN A 189 -5.84 -18.48 -8.24
N LYS A 190 -5.88 -19.11 -7.05
CA LYS A 190 -6.83 -20.19 -6.72
C LYS A 190 -8.28 -19.67 -6.71
N GLU A 191 -8.53 -18.46 -6.23
CA GLU A 191 -9.86 -17.84 -6.22
C GLU A 191 -10.40 -17.61 -7.65
N LYS A 192 -9.53 -17.26 -8.60
CA LYS A 192 -9.89 -17.18 -10.03
C LYS A 192 -10.37 -18.51 -10.62
N ARG A 193 -9.90 -19.65 -10.09
CA ARG A 193 -10.36 -20.98 -10.50
C ARG A 193 -11.81 -21.20 -10.12
N VAL A 194 -12.16 -20.85 -8.88
CA VAL A 194 -13.51 -21.04 -8.32
C VAL A 194 -14.51 -20.16 -9.07
N THR A 195 -14.18 -18.89 -9.30
CA THR A 195 -15.06 -17.96 -10.04
C THR A 195 -15.23 -18.35 -11.51
N SER A 196 -14.17 -18.87 -12.16
CA SER A 196 -14.27 -19.41 -13.52
C SER A 196 -15.15 -20.67 -13.58
N CYS A 197 -15.00 -21.59 -12.61
CA CYS A 197 -15.81 -22.80 -12.53
C CYS A 197 -17.30 -22.49 -12.27
N VAL A 198 -17.59 -21.59 -11.32
CA VAL A 198 -18.97 -21.14 -11.03
C VAL A 198 -19.59 -20.44 -12.23
N SER A 199 -18.85 -19.56 -12.92
CA SER A 199 -19.32 -18.93 -14.15
C SER A 199 -19.66 -19.96 -15.24
N ARG A 200 -18.85 -21.02 -15.36
CA ARG A 200 -19.08 -22.11 -16.32
C ARG A 200 -20.28 -22.98 -15.92
N MET A 201 -20.47 -23.25 -14.62
CA MET A 201 -21.67 -23.96 -14.12
C MET A 201 -22.95 -23.16 -14.35
N ILE A 202 -22.94 -21.84 -14.14
CA ILE A 202 -24.10 -20.98 -14.42
C ILE A 202 -24.42 -20.98 -15.92
N ALA A 203 -23.41 -20.88 -16.79
CA ALA A 203 -23.60 -20.89 -18.24
C ALA A 203 -24.16 -22.24 -18.78
N CYS A 204 -23.81 -23.36 -18.14
CA CYS A 204 -24.34 -24.68 -18.52
C CYS A 204 -25.66 -25.04 -17.82
N GLY A 205 -26.00 -24.36 -16.72
CA GLY A 205 -27.18 -24.66 -15.90
C GLY A 205 -28.51 -24.25 -16.52
N ASP A 206 -28.51 -23.26 -17.41
CA ASP A 206 -29.74 -22.77 -18.05
C ASP A 206 -30.28 -23.74 -19.12
N SER A 207 -29.45 -24.63 -19.68
CA SER A 207 -29.86 -25.56 -20.75
C SER A 207 -30.67 -26.76 -20.23
N VAL A 208 -30.32 -27.28 -19.05
CA VAL A 208 -30.94 -28.50 -18.51
C VAL A 208 -32.28 -28.20 -17.85
N PHE A 209 -32.42 -27.03 -17.21
CA PHE A 209 -33.66 -26.63 -16.54
C PHE A 209 -34.74 -26.16 -17.53
N PHE A 210 -34.36 -25.49 -18.63
CA PHE A 210 -35.31 -25.13 -19.70
C PHE A 210 -35.66 -26.32 -20.61
N GLY A 211 -34.72 -27.23 -20.90
CA GLY A 211 -34.94 -28.36 -21.81
C GLY A 211 -35.83 -29.47 -21.25
N MET A 212 -35.75 -29.76 -19.95
CA MET A 212 -36.54 -30.83 -19.32
C MET A 212 -37.89 -30.36 -18.75
N GLY A 213 -38.02 -29.07 -18.40
CA GLY A 213 -39.26 -28.52 -17.82
C GLY A 213 -40.33 -28.14 -18.84
N LEU A 214 -39.95 -27.76 -20.07
CA LEU A 214 -40.90 -27.33 -21.11
C LEU A 214 -41.49 -28.50 -21.93
N GLY A 215 -40.83 -29.66 -22.00
CA GLY A 215 -41.32 -30.82 -22.72
C GLY A 215 -42.45 -31.57 -22.00
N SER A 216 -42.44 -31.60 -20.66
CA SER A 216 -43.44 -32.34 -19.88
C SER A 216 -44.73 -31.56 -19.62
N ALA A 217 -44.70 -30.22 -19.64
CA ALA A 217 -45.89 -29.41 -19.39
C ALA A 217 -46.84 -29.34 -20.60
N ALA A 218 -46.31 -29.40 -21.84
CA ALA A 218 -47.14 -29.30 -23.05
C ALA A 218 -47.95 -30.59 -23.33
N SER A 219 -47.45 -31.78 -22.96
CA SER A 219 -48.17 -33.04 -23.22
C SER A 219 -49.29 -33.32 -22.21
N ALA A 220 -49.21 -32.80 -20.98
CA ALA A 220 -50.26 -32.99 -19.98
C ALA A 220 -51.48 -32.05 -20.18
N ALA A 221 -51.27 -30.86 -20.77
CA ALA A 221 -52.34 -29.90 -20.98
C ALA A 221 -53.27 -30.26 -22.15
N ILE A 222 -52.75 -30.92 -23.19
CA ILE A 222 -53.56 -31.29 -24.37
C ILE A 222 -54.34 -32.58 -24.12
N GLY A 223 -53.76 -33.56 -23.41
CA GLY A 223 -54.45 -34.81 -23.05
C GLY A 223 -55.61 -34.61 -22.06
N GLY A 224 -55.47 -33.66 -21.13
CA GLY A 224 -56.52 -33.36 -20.15
C GLY A 224 -57.75 -32.64 -20.75
N ALA A 225 -57.56 -31.84 -21.79
CA ALA A 225 -58.65 -31.03 -22.36
C ALA A 225 -59.64 -31.82 -23.24
N VAL A 226 -59.23 -32.96 -23.82
CA VAL A 226 -60.12 -33.79 -24.67
C VAL A 226 -61.05 -34.67 -23.82
N LEU A 227 -60.66 -35.04 -22.60
CA LEU A 227 -61.49 -35.87 -21.72
C LEU A 227 -62.52 -35.07 -20.90
N THR A 228 -62.32 -33.77 -20.69
CA THR A 228 -63.26 -32.95 -19.89
C THR A 228 -64.44 -32.38 -20.67
N LEU A 229 -64.47 -32.51 -22.00
CA LEU A 229 -65.58 -32.04 -22.84
C LEU A 229 -66.76 -33.03 -22.95
N GLN A 230 -66.62 -34.26 -22.43
CA GLN A 230 -67.71 -35.26 -22.41
C GLN A 230 -68.43 -35.36 -21.05
N ALA A 231 -67.92 -34.74 -19.99
CA ALA A 231 -68.52 -34.81 -18.65
C ALA A 231 -68.65 -33.40 -18.05
N GLY A 232 -69.76 -32.72 -18.35
CA GLY A 232 -70.03 -31.35 -17.94
C GLY A 232 -69.84 -31.09 -16.45
N MET A 233 -68.66 -30.57 -16.07
CA MET A 233 -68.36 -30.05 -14.74
C MET A 233 -67.56 -28.76 -14.87
N VAL A 234 -68.22 -27.62 -14.60
CA VAL A 234 -67.68 -26.25 -14.81
C VAL A 234 -66.82 -25.76 -13.63
N SER A 235 -66.49 -26.58 -12.63
CA SER A 235 -65.85 -26.08 -11.39
C SER A 235 -64.32 -26.24 -11.28
N ALA A 236 -63.63 -26.91 -12.21
CA ALA A 236 -62.17 -27.13 -12.11
C ALA A 236 -61.30 -26.07 -12.82
N GLY A 237 -61.89 -25.19 -13.64
CA GLY A 237 -61.14 -24.15 -14.37
C GLY A 237 -60.74 -22.93 -13.53
N VAL A 238 -61.38 -22.71 -12.38
CA VAL A 238 -61.23 -21.47 -11.59
C VAL A 238 -59.99 -21.51 -10.67
N ILE A 239 -59.48 -22.69 -10.32
CA ILE A 239 -58.36 -22.84 -9.37
C ILE A 239 -56.99 -22.91 -10.08
N ALA A 240 -56.93 -23.40 -11.32
CA ALA A 240 -55.67 -23.57 -12.05
C ALA A 240 -55.03 -22.23 -12.48
N ILE A 241 -55.85 -21.22 -12.78
CA ILE A 241 -55.38 -19.90 -13.23
C ILE A 241 -54.64 -19.13 -12.11
N PRO A 242 -55.16 -19.01 -10.87
CA PRO A 242 -54.44 -18.35 -9.78
C PRO A 242 -53.12 -19.04 -9.39
N VAL A 243 -53.06 -20.37 -9.44
CA VAL A 243 -51.83 -21.12 -9.08
C VAL A 243 -50.74 -20.92 -10.13
N SER A 244 -51.12 -20.88 -11.42
CA SER A 244 -50.21 -20.53 -12.52
C SER A 244 -49.69 -19.09 -12.40
N LEU A 245 -50.59 -18.13 -12.13
CA LEU A 245 -50.22 -16.72 -12.00
C LEU A 245 -49.30 -16.46 -10.79
N THR A 246 -49.56 -17.10 -9.66
CA THR A 246 -48.73 -16.98 -8.45
C THR A 246 -47.34 -17.58 -8.65
N ALA A 247 -47.22 -18.72 -9.34
CA ALA A 247 -45.93 -19.30 -9.70
C ALA A 247 -45.14 -18.40 -10.65
N LEU A 248 -45.79 -17.83 -11.68
CA LEU A 248 -45.15 -16.89 -12.60
C LEU A 248 -44.70 -15.60 -11.91
N LEU A 249 -45.51 -15.05 -10.99
CA LEU A 249 -45.14 -13.87 -10.19
C LEU A 249 -43.98 -14.16 -9.24
N ALA A 250 -43.93 -15.35 -8.62
CA ALA A 250 -42.82 -15.75 -7.76
C ALA A 250 -41.51 -15.89 -8.55
N ILE A 251 -41.57 -16.47 -9.75
CA ILE A 251 -40.41 -16.57 -10.66
C ILE A 251 -39.95 -15.17 -11.10
N TRP A 252 -40.89 -14.28 -11.47
CA TRP A 252 -40.59 -12.91 -11.86
C TRP A 252 -39.93 -12.11 -10.72
N ALA A 253 -40.48 -12.20 -9.50
CA ALA A 253 -39.91 -11.57 -8.33
C ALA A 253 -38.49 -12.11 -8.04
N TYR A 254 -38.29 -13.43 -8.11
CA TYR A 254 -36.97 -14.03 -7.91
C TYR A 254 -35.94 -13.52 -8.93
N VAL A 255 -36.29 -13.49 -10.22
CA VAL A 255 -35.39 -13.00 -11.28
C VAL A 255 -35.10 -11.51 -11.13
N TYR A 256 -36.09 -10.69 -10.76
CA TYR A 256 -35.95 -9.25 -10.60
C TYR A 256 -35.10 -8.84 -9.37
N TYR A 257 -35.31 -9.50 -8.23
CA TYR A 257 -34.59 -9.16 -6.99
C TYR A 257 -33.17 -9.73 -6.92
N LYS A 258 -32.89 -10.85 -7.59
CA LYS A 258 -31.57 -11.50 -7.62
C LYS A 258 -30.40 -10.58 -8.03
N PRO A 259 -30.48 -9.75 -9.10
CA PRO A 259 -29.40 -8.82 -9.45
C PRO A 259 -29.25 -7.69 -8.43
N LYS A 260 -30.33 -7.25 -7.78
CA LYS A 260 -30.30 -6.15 -6.79
C LYS A 260 -29.69 -6.58 -5.46
N ILE A 261 -30.04 -7.77 -4.97
CA ILE A 261 -29.41 -8.39 -3.80
C ILE A 261 -27.92 -8.63 -4.05
N ARG A 262 -27.55 -9.10 -5.25
CA ARG A 262 -26.16 -9.35 -5.63
C ARG A 262 -25.34 -8.05 -5.75
N SER A 263 -25.98 -6.91 -6.04
CA SER A 263 -25.34 -5.58 -6.02
C SER A 263 -25.10 -5.08 -4.60
N CYS A 264 -26.09 -5.23 -3.70
CA CYS A 264 -25.98 -4.84 -2.28
C CYS A 264 -24.91 -5.65 -1.52
N LEU A 265 -24.84 -6.97 -1.76
CA LEU A 265 -23.79 -7.82 -1.18
C LEU A 265 -22.39 -7.44 -1.65
N ARG A 266 -22.25 -6.88 -2.86
CA ARG A 266 -20.96 -6.44 -3.40
C ARG A 266 -20.51 -5.10 -2.81
N HIS A 267 -21.45 -4.24 -2.43
CA HIS A 267 -21.15 -2.96 -1.76
C HIS A 267 -20.64 -3.13 -0.33
N ASN A 268 -21.17 -4.11 0.43
CA ASN A 268 -20.71 -4.39 1.79
C ASN A 268 -19.33 -5.07 1.87
N CYS A 269 -18.82 -5.61 0.77
CA CYS A 269 -17.50 -6.27 0.71
C CYS A 269 -16.36 -5.28 0.39
N HIS A 270 -16.68 -4.05 -0.03
CA HIS A 270 -15.71 -2.98 -0.28
C HIS A 270 -15.57 -1.98 0.87
N SER A 271 -16.31 -2.17 1.97
CA SER A 271 -16.31 -1.32 3.16
C SER A 271 -15.74 -2.02 4.42
N VAL A 272 -14.85 -3.01 4.23
CA VAL A 272 -14.03 -3.62 5.29
C VAL A 272 -12.59 -3.69 4.82
#